data_AF-A0A3P7J711-F1
#
_entry.id   AF-A0A3P7J711-F1
#
_cell.length_a   1.000
_cell.length_b   1.000
_cell.length_c   1.000
_cell.angle_alpha   90.00
_cell.angle_beta   90.00
_cell.angle_gamma   90.00
#
_symmetry.space_group_name_H-M   'P 1'
#
loop_
_entity.id
_entity.type
_entity.pdbx_description
1 polymer ?
#
loop_
_entity_poly.entity_id
_entity_poly.type
_entity_poly.pdbx_seq_one_letter_code
_entity_poly.pdbx_strand_id
1 'polypeptide(L)'
;MDILEQRVIEAYCSLGSEDCINKYKKLFDEEVVAKCQGTNAKASQCVTLAAPLRAKTYCYGVSEGGKAAYTKLKNLYMAENVAMEKDNLRRALGCHKDITALKEHVDADSNRSKFIICTMMPVHTAIEQVILASAAGIRTQQQVEQVSR
;
A
#
# COMPACT_ATOMS: atom_id res chain seq x y z
N MET A 1 -3.90 18.24 4.88
CA MET A 1 -3.03 17.32 5.63
C MET A 1 -1.66 17.44 5.01
N ASP A 2 -0.68 17.83 5.83
CA ASP A 2 0.70 17.98 5.42
C ASP A 2 1.38 16.59 5.24
N ILE A 3 2.43 16.54 4.43
CA ILE A 3 3.23 15.32 4.18
C ILE A 3 3.84 14.81 5.49
N LEU A 4 4.26 15.72 6.38
CA LEU A 4 4.82 15.34 7.68
C LEU A 4 3.78 14.65 8.56
N GLU A 5 2.58 15.23 8.67
CA GLU A 5 1.47 14.64 9.44
C GLU A 5 1.14 13.23 8.95
N GLN A 6 1.07 13.04 7.63
CA GLN A 6 0.84 11.73 7.03
C GLN A 6 1.92 10.73 7.46
N ARG A 7 3.20 11.08 7.39
CA ARG A 7 4.30 10.17 7.77
C ARG A 7 4.28 9.81 9.25
N VAL A 8 3.94 10.77 10.11
CA VAL A 8 3.82 10.52 11.56
C VAL A 8 2.70 9.53 11.84
N ILE A 9 1.53 9.74 11.21
CA ILE A 9 0.41 8.80 11.31
C ILE A 9 0.86 7.42 10.82
N GLU A 10 1.43 7.32 9.62
CA GLU A 10 1.88 6.05 9.06
C GLU A 10 2.85 5.30 9.98
N ALA A 11 3.85 5.98 10.54
CA ALA A 11 4.78 5.38 11.50
C ALA A 11 4.05 4.88 12.75
N TYR A 12 3.13 5.67 13.30
CA TYR A 12 2.33 5.31 14.46
C TYR A 12 1.50 4.03 14.24
N CYS A 13 0.93 3.86 13.05
CA CYS A 13 0.16 2.66 12.70
C CYS A 13 1.07 1.46 12.39
N SER A 14 2.22 1.68 11.75
CA SER A 14 3.23 0.65 11.50
C SER A 14 3.87 0.09 12.77
N LEU A 15 3.92 0.88 13.84
CA LEU A 15 4.34 0.42 15.17
C LEU A 15 3.29 -0.46 15.88
N GLY A 16 2.14 -0.71 15.26
CA GLY A 16 1.12 -1.61 15.79
C GLY A 16 0.09 -0.93 16.70
N SER A 17 -0.06 0.40 16.65
CA SER A 17 -1.14 1.07 17.38
C SER A 17 -2.52 0.59 16.90
N GLU A 18 -3.23 -0.13 17.76
CA GLU A 18 -4.60 -0.61 17.48
C GLU A 18 -5.55 0.54 17.18
N ASP A 19 -5.44 1.66 17.91
CA ASP A 19 -6.28 2.84 17.70
C ASP A 19 -6.14 3.40 16.29
N CYS A 20 -4.91 3.46 15.77
CA CYS A 20 -4.72 3.89 14.39
C CYS A 20 -5.31 2.87 13.40
N ILE A 21 -4.97 1.60 13.57
CA ILE A 21 -5.38 0.53 12.66
C ILE A 21 -6.91 0.48 12.59
N ASN A 22 -7.59 0.57 13.73
CA ASN A 22 -9.04 0.57 13.85
C ASN A 22 -9.67 1.81 13.19
N LYS A 23 -9.04 2.98 13.27
CA LYS A 23 -9.51 4.18 12.55
C LYS A 23 -9.44 4.00 11.04
N TYR A 24 -8.34 3.47 10.51
CA TYR A 24 -8.24 3.19 9.07
C TYR A 24 -9.21 2.09 8.63
N LYS A 25 -9.39 1.04 9.42
CA LYS A 25 -10.37 -0.01 9.15
C LYS A 25 -11.79 0.56 9.11
N LYS A 26 -12.14 1.41 10.08
CA LYS A 26 -13.43 2.11 10.11
C LYS A 26 -13.64 2.97 8.86
N LEU A 27 -12.64 3.76 8.46
CA LEU A 27 -12.69 4.53 7.23
C LEU A 27 -12.89 3.64 6.00
N PHE A 28 -12.26 2.46 5.97
CA PHE A 28 -12.46 1.50 4.89
C PHE A 28 -13.89 0.99 4.82
N ASP A 29 -14.46 0.62 5.97
CA ASP A 29 -15.83 0.11 6.04
C ASP A 29 -16.85 1.19 5.63
N GLU A 30 -16.67 2.43 6.10
CA GLU A 30 -17.56 3.56 5.83
C GLU A 30 -17.44 4.10 4.40
N GLU A 31 -16.23 4.22 3.87
CA GLU A 31 -15.99 4.90 2.59
C GLU A 31 -15.88 3.96 1.40
N VAL A 32 -15.46 2.71 1.62
CA VAL A 32 -15.23 1.74 0.55
C VAL A 32 -16.32 0.69 0.56
N VAL A 33 -16.51 0.00 1.70
CA VAL A 33 -17.46 -1.10 1.76
C VAL A 33 -18.89 -0.58 1.64
N ALA A 34 -19.25 0.47 2.37
CA ALA A 34 -20.61 1.01 2.36
C ALA A 34 -20.95 1.79 1.08
N LYS A 35 -20.05 2.62 0.55
CA LYS A 35 -20.35 3.51 -0.59
C LYS A 35 -20.15 2.86 -1.95
N CYS A 36 -19.16 1.98 -2.11
CA CYS A 36 -18.85 1.38 -3.40
C CYS A 36 -19.68 0.12 -3.66
N GLN A 37 -21.00 0.25 -3.82
CA GLN A 37 -21.89 -0.88 -4.13
C GLN A 37 -21.98 -1.15 -5.64
N GLY A 38 -22.22 -2.42 -6.00
CA GLY A 38 -22.40 -2.85 -7.39
C GLY A 38 -21.20 -3.59 -7.98
N THR A 39 -21.46 -4.37 -9.04
CA THR A 39 -20.50 -5.27 -9.70
C THR A 39 -19.42 -4.55 -10.51
N ASN A 40 -19.67 -3.31 -10.93
CA ASN A 40 -18.74 -2.49 -11.72
C ASN A 40 -18.40 -1.15 -11.04
N ALA A 41 -18.52 -1.08 -9.72
CA ALA A 41 -18.16 0.12 -8.96
C ALA A 41 -16.66 0.46 -9.16
N LYS A 42 -16.36 1.74 -9.36
CA LYS A 42 -14.98 2.25 -9.51
C LYS A 42 -14.61 3.03 -8.26
N ALA A 43 -13.50 2.68 -7.63
CA ALA A 43 -13.04 3.32 -6.40
C ALA A 43 -12.88 4.84 -6.56
N SER A 44 -12.39 5.27 -7.72
CA SER A 44 -12.24 6.68 -8.09
C SER A 44 -13.54 7.47 -8.08
N GLN A 45 -14.69 6.82 -8.24
CA GLN A 45 -16.01 7.45 -8.32
C GLN A 45 -16.79 7.39 -7.01
N CYS A 46 -16.63 6.33 -6.22
CA CYS A 46 -17.42 6.09 -5.01
C CYS A 46 -16.71 6.47 -3.71
N VAL A 47 -15.38 6.40 -3.66
CA VAL A 47 -14.62 6.72 -2.45
C VAL A 47 -14.47 8.24 -2.35
N THR A 48 -14.81 8.84 -1.21
CA THR A 48 -14.68 10.31 -1.02
C THR A 48 -13.48 10.73 -0.17
N LEU A 49 -12.56 9.81 0.11
CA LEU A 49 -11.33 10.07 0.85
C LEU A 49 -10.35 10.94 0.07
N ALA A 50 -9.65 11.82 0.80
CA ALA A 50 -8.52 12.57 0.26
C ALA A 50 -7.41 11.60 -0.21
N ALA A 51 -6.78 11.93 -1.34
CA ALA A 51 -5.77 11.07 -1.98
C ALA A 51 -4.67 10.54 -1.04
N PRO A 52 -4.11 11.35 -0.10
CA PRO A 52 -3.10 10.87 0.85
C PRO A 52 -3.55 9.71 1.74
N LEU A 53 -4.84 9.65 2.08
CA LEU A 53 -5.40 8.65 3.01
C LEU A 53 -5.89 7.39 2.31
N ARG A 54 -6.20 7.46 1.01
CA ARG A 54 -6.77 6.33 0.24
C ARG A 54 -5.90 5.08 0.32
N ALA A 55 -4.62 5.22 -0.01
CA ALA A 55 -3.70 4.08 -0.06
C ALA A 55 -3.61 3.32 1.27
N LYS A 56 -3.53 4.05 2.40
CA LYS A 56 -3.45 3.44 3.74
C LYS A 56 -4.78 2.89 4.20
N THR A 57 -5.88 3.58 3.91
CA THR A 57 -7.23 3.08 4.21
C THR A 57 -7.47 1.73 3.52
N TYR A 58 -7.10 1.59 2.25
CA TYR A 58 -7.22 0.33 1.53
C TYR A 58 -6.32 -0.76 2.13
N CYS A 59 -5.06 -0.42 2.42
CA CYS A 59 -4.08 -1.37 2.96
C CYS A 59 -4.53 -1.93 4.32
N TYR A 60 -4.85 -1.07 5.30
CA TYR A 60 -5.31 -1.51 6.62
C TYR A 60 -6.70 -2.14 6.58
N GLY A 61 -7.58 -1.67 5.69
CA GLY A 61 -8.88 -2.30 5.44
C GLY A 61 -8.76 -3.75 4.99
N VAL A 62 -7.85 -4.05 4.08
CA VAL A 62 -7.56 -5.44 3.63
C VAL A 62 -6.80 -6.23 4.69
N SER A 63 -5.80 -5.63 5.33
CA SER A 63 -5.01 -6.24 6.41
C SER A 63 -5.90 -6.80 7.52
N GLU A 64 -6.90 -6.02 7.94
CA GLU A 64 -7.79 -6.38 9.04
C GLU A 64 -9.14 -6.95 8.59
N GLY A 65 -9.53 -6.79 7.33
CA GLY A 65 -10.83 -7.21 6.80
C GLY A 65 -10.86 -8.62 6.20
N GLY A 66 -9.70 -9.27 6.11
CA GLY A 66 -9.56 -10.64 5.64
C GLY A 66 -10.06 -10.84 4.21
N LYS A 67 -10.50 -12.07 3.90
CA LYS A 67 -10.86 -12.49 2.53
C LYS A 67 -11.99 -11.63 1.92
N ALA A 68 -12.99 -11.24 2.71
CA ALA A 68 -14.11 -10.45 2.21
C ALA A 68 -13.66 -9.06 1.75
N ALA A 69 -12.86 -8.36 2.56
CA ALA A 69 -12.30 -7.06 2.19
C ALA A 69 -11.34 -7.17 0.99
N TYR A 70 -10.52 -8.22 0.97
CA TYR A 70 -9.64 -8.50 -0.16
C TYR A 70 -10.41 -8.71 -1.46
N THR A 71 -11.44 -9.57 -1.47
CA THR A 71 -12.28 -9.81 -2.66
C THR A 71 -12.98 -8.53 -3.10
N LYS A 72 -13.51 -7.74 -2.15
CA LYS A 72 -14.12 -6.43 -2.44
C LYS A 72 -13.13 -5.51 -3.14
N LEU A 73 -11.92 -5.36 -2.60
CA LEU A 73 -10.90 -4.49 -3.17
C LEU A 73 -10.37 -5.00 -4.52
N LYS A 74 -10.26 -6.32 -4.68
CA LYS A 74 -9.87 -6.96 -5.94
C LYS A 74 -10.87 -6.66 -7.05
N ASN A 75 -12.16 -6.69 -6.74
CA ASN A 75 -13.21 -6.33 -7.71
C ASN A 75 -13.11 -4.85 -8.11
N LEU A 76 -12.88 -3.95 -7.15
CA LEU A 76 -12.65 -2.53 -7.44
C LEU A 76 -11.41 -2.33 -8.32
N TYR A 77 -10.31 -3.05 -8.04
CA TYR A 77 -9.08 -3.01 -8.84
C TYR A 77 -9.32 -3.43 -10.30
N MET A 78 -10.10 -4.49 -10.51
CA MET A 78 -10.43 -4.97 -11.85
C MET A 78 -11.30 -3.98 -12.64
N ALA A 79 -12.26 -3.32 -11.98
CA ALA A 79 -13.17 -2.35 -12.59
C ALA A 79 -12.56 -0.95 -12.77
N GLU A 80 -11.49 -0.61 -12.04
CA GLU A 80 -10.87 0.71 -12.06
C GLU A 80 -10.06 0.99 -13.34
N ASN A 81 -10.21 2.21 -13.85
CA ASN A 81 -9.55 2.71 -15.06
C ASN A 81 -8.56 3.86 -14.76
N VAL A 82 -8.73 4.58 -13.64
CA VAL A 82 -7.80 5.64 -13.24
C VAL A 82 -6.50 5.03 -12.77
N ALA A 83 -5.41 5.24 -13.51
CA ALA A 83 -4.12 4.56 -13.28
C ALA A 83 -3.60 4.73 -11.85
N MET A 84 -3.65 5.95 -11.30
CA MET A 84 -3.21 6.23 -9.93
C MET A 84 -4.06 5.49 -8.89
N GLU A 85 -5.37 5.46 -9.07
CA GLU A 85 -6.27 4.76 -8.14
C GLU A 85 -6.11 3.24 -8.26
N LYS A 86 -5.94 2.74 -9.49
CA LYS A 86 -5.66 1.34 -9.75
C LYS A 86 -4.36 0.88 -9.09
N ASP A 87 -3.33 1.72 -9.11
CA ASP A 87 -2.07 1.45 -8.42
C ASP A 87 -2.21 1.48 -6.89
N ASN A 88 -3.01 2.39 -6.32
CA ASN A 88 -3.35 2.39 -4.89
C ASN A 88 -4.04 1.08 -4.48
N LEU A 89 -5.04 0.63 -5.25
CA LEU A 89 -5.76 -0.63 -5.00
C LEU A 89 -4.82 -1.83 -5.10
N ARG A 90 -3.97 -1.87 -6.14
CA ARG A 90 -2.98 -2.93 -6.35
C ARG A 90 -2.00 -3.04 -5.19
N ARG A 91 -1.42 -1.91 -4.74
CA ARG A 91 -0.51 -1.91 -3.58
C ARG A 91 -1.20 -2.39 -2.31
N ALA A 92 -2.45 -1.98 -2.09
CA ALA A 92 -3.22 -2.37 -0.92
C ALA A 92 -3.62 -3.85 -0.88
N LEU A 93 -3.85 -4.48 -2.04
CA LEU A 93 -4.04 -5.95 -2.10
C LEU A 93 -2.81 -6.71 -1.57
N GLY A 94 -1.61 -6.11 -1.69
CA GLY A 94 -0.38 -6.63 -1.10
C GLY A 94 -0.33 -6.57 0.43
N CYS A 95 -1.24 -5.85 1.10
CA CYS A 95 -1.30 -5.76 2.56
C CYS A 95 -2.09 -6.89 3.22
N HIS A 96 -2.63 -7.84 2.46
CA HIS A 96 -3.35 -8.97 3.05
C HIS A 96 -2.38 -9.85 3.86
N LYS A 97 -2.76 -10.20 5.10
CA LYS A 97 -1.98 -11.10 5.97
C LYS A 97 -1.90 -12.57 5.49
N ASP A 98 -2.66 -12.98 4.47
CA ASP A 98 -2.69 -14.37 3.99
C ASP A 98 -1.76 -14.57 2.79
N ILE A 99 -0.67 -15.31 3.02
CA ILE A 99 0.36 -15.63 2.02
C ILE A 99 -0.23 -16.37 0.81
N THR A 100 -1.27 -17.18 1.00
CA THR A 100 -1.91 -17.94 -0.09
C THR A 100 -2.63 -17.00 -1.05
N ALA A 101 -3.41 -16.07 -0.51
CA ALA A 101 -4.09 -15.03 -1.30
C ALA A 101 -3.10 -14.10 -2.01
N LEU A 102 -1.95 -13.82 -1.38
CA LEU A 102 -0.86 -13.06 -2.00
C LEU A 102 -0.21 -13.82 -3.16
N LYS A 103 0.07 -15.12 -3.00
CA LYS A 103 0.65 -15.96 -4.07
C LYS A 103 -0.25 -16.00 -5.30
N GLU A 104 -1.55 -16.23 -5.11
CA GLU A 104 -2.54 -16.18 -6.21
C GLU A 104 -2.55 -14.81 -6.92
N HIS A 105 -2.35 -13.72 -6.17
CA HIS A 105 -2.26 -12.38 -6.75
C HIS A 105 -1.02 -12.19 -7.61
N VAL A 106 0.15 -12.62 -7.10
CA VAL A 106 1.42 -12.54 -7.82
C VAL A 106 1.40 -13.39 -9.08
N ASP A 107 0.88 -14.62 -9.01
CA ASP A 107 0.80 -15.52 -10.16
C ASP A 107 -0.13 -14.97 -11.26
N ALA A 108 -1.24 -14.33 -10.86
CA ALA A 108 -2.15 -13.67 -11.80
C ALA A 108 -1.54 -12.41 -12.45
N ASP A 109 -0.69 -11.67 -11.74
CA ASP A 109 -0.06 -10.42 -12.23
C ASP A 109 1.27 -10.69 -12.99
N SER A 110 1.89 -11.85 -12.78
CA SER A 110 3.14 -12.28 -13.43
C SER A 110 3.02 -12.34 -14.97
N ASN A 111 1.83 -12.66 -15.49
CA ASN A 111 1.58 -12.67 -16.94
C ASN A 111 1.54 -11.26 -17.59
N ARG A 112 1.64 -10.18 -16.80
CA ARG A 112 1.57 -8.79 -17.29
C ARG A 112 2.75 -7.90 -16.86
N SER A 113 3.68 -8.39 -16.04
CA SER A 113 4.63 -7.53 -15.32
C SER A 113 6.10 -7.70 -15.72
N LYS A 114 6.50 -7.02 -16.82
CA LYS A 114 7.89 -6.52 -16.96
C LYS A 114 8.17 -5.30 -16.04
N PHE A 115 7.16 -4.76 -15.37
CA PHE A 115 7.23 -3.50 -14.61
C PHE A 115 7.54 -3.67 -13.11
N ILE A 116 7.22 -4.83 -12.50
CA ILE A 116 7.44 -5.07 -11.05
C ILE A 116 8.93 -5.09 -10.69
N ILE A 117 9.79 -5.62 -11.57
CA ILE A 117 11.24 -5.63 -11.35
C ILE A 117 11.79 -4.20 -11.30
N CYS A 118 11.29 -3.28 -12.13
CA CYS A 118 11.86 -1.93 -12.24
C CYS A 118 11.52 -1.01 -11.04
N THR A 119 10.38 -1.22 -10.36
CA THR A 119 9.97 -0.37 -9.22
C THR A 119 10.37 -0.91 -7.85
N MET A 120 10.64 -2.22 -7.72
CA MET A 120 11.17 -2.81 -6.49
C MET A 120 12.71 -2.73 -6.42
N MET A 121 13.41 -2.69 -7.56
CA MET A 121 14.88 -2.59 -7.60
C MET A 121 15.47 -1.36 -6.88
N PRO A 122 15.02 -0.11 -7.11
CA PRO A 122 15.69 1.03 -6.49
C PRO A 122 15.49 1.09 -4.97
N VAL A 123 14.37 0.59 -4.45
CA VAL A 123 14.08 0.60 -3.01
C VAL A 123 14.89 -0.48 -2.29
N HIS A 124 15.06 -1.66 -2.88
CA HIS A 124 15.84 -2.74 -2.27
C HIS A 124 17.33 -2.40 -2.22
N THR A 125 17.88 -1.84 -3.31
CA THR A 125 19.28 -1.39 -3.34
C THR A 125 19.52 -0.22 -2.38
N ALA A 126 18.60 0.74 -2.30
CA ALA A 126 18.73 1.86 -1.36
C ALA A 126 18.66 1.40 0.11
N ILE A 127 17.79 0.43 0.44
CA ILE A 127 17.73 -0.15 1.79
C ILE A 127 19.01 -0.90 2.11
N GLU A 128 19.53 -1.71 1.20
CA GLU A 128 20.77 -2.46 1.38
C GLU A 128 21.98 -1.53 1.56
N GLN A 129 22.06 -0.44 0.79
CA GLN A 129 23.08 0.60 0.96
C GLN A 129 22.96 1.33 2.31
N VAL A 130 21.75 1.65 2.76
CA VAL A 130 21.54 2.28 4.08
C VAL A 130 21.90 1.32 5.21
N ILE A 131 21.58 0.03 5.10
CA ILE A 131 21.95 -1.00 6.08
C ILE A 131 23.48 -1.18 6.13
N LEU A 132 24.15 -1.24 4.98
CA LEU A 132 25.62 -1.33 4.92
C LEU A 132 26.29 -0.07 5.47
N ALA A 133 25.78 1.12 5.13
CA ALA A 133 26.31 2.38 5.64
C ALA A 133 26.13 2.52 7.16
N SER A 134 24.98 2.11 7.69
CA SER A 134 24.74 2.12 9.13
C SER A 134 25.56 1.07 9.88
N ALA A 135 25.81 -0.11 9.29
CA ALA A 135 26.74 -1.11 9.82
C ALA A 135 28.20 -0.61 9.81
N ALA A 136 28.57 0.24 8.85
CA ALA A 136 29.87 0.91 8.77
C ALA A 136 29.99 2.19 9.65
N GLY A 137 28.96 2.52 10.44
CA GLY A 137 28.96 3.68 11.33
C GLY A 137 28.76 5.04 10.64
N ILE A 138 28.34 5.04 9.38
CA ILE A 138 28.12 6.23 8.57
C ILE A 138 26.75 6.84 8.93
N ARG A 139 26.72 8.12 9.34
CA ARG A 139 25.52 8.78 9.90
C ARG A 139 24.96 9.91 9.05
N THR A 140 25.57 10.22 7.90
CA THR A 140 25.18 11.37 7.07
C THR A 140 24.94 10.96 5.61
N GLN A 141 23.94 11.56 4.97
CA GLN A 141 23.55 11.24 3.59
C GLN A 141 24.69 11.48 2.58
N GLN A 142 25.48 12.54 2.75
CA GLN A 142 26.66 12.82 1.90
C GLN A 142 27.69 11.68 1.91
N GLN A 143 27.83 10.95 3.02
CA GLN A 143 28.77 9.84 3.12
C GLN A 143 28.23 8.54 2.50
N VAL A 144 26.91 8.35 2.46
CA VAL A 144 26.27 7.20 1.79
C VAL A 144 26.47 7.27 0.27
N GLU A 145 26.41 8.48 -0.30
CA GLU A 145 26.63 8.72 -1.73
C GLU A 145 28.08 8.49 -2.18
N GLN A 146 29.05 8.67 -1.29
CA GLN A 146 30.48 8.46 -1.59
C GLN A 146 30.88 6.99 -1.63
N VAL A 147 30.20 6.12 -0.89
CA VAL A 147 30.43 4.67 -0.89
C VAL A 147 29.74 3.96 -2.08
N SER A 148 28.80 4.65 -2.73
CA SER A 148 28.03 4.12 -3.87
C SER A 148 28.66 4.41 -5.25
N ARG A 149 29.93 4.85 -5.31
CA ARG A 149 30.70 5.03 -6.56
C ARG A 149 31.73 3.93 -6.75
#